data_AF-A0A6A4GII7-F1
#
_entry.id   AF-A0A6A4GII7-F1
#
_cell.length_a   1.000
_cell.length_b   1.000
_cell.length_c   1.000
_cell.angle_alpha   90.00
_cell.angle_beta   90.00
_cell.angle_gamma   90.00
#
_symmetry.space_group_name_H-M   'P 1'
#
loop_
_entity.id
_entity.type
_entity.pdbx_description
1 polymer ?
#
loop_
_entity_poly.entity_id
_entity_poly.type
_entity_poly.pdbx_seq_one_letter_code
_entity_poly.pdbx_strand_id
1 'polypeptide(L)'
;MAGYLDYWCSLDITGSAERDSLTVALETEFEDVDRMVDCLIDERQKRRREIALELVPIEAGIYTSLCNEASNRGLIFTPQLQEKLHDTAHAKAIVIREEREQEGARARMRARQREREAERLQRRLNGEKIRDSPRERPEQTYKADERRHLQLRAQAELFLLKQDLRALGEE
;
A
#
# COMPACT_ATOMS: atom_id res chain seq x y z
N MET A 1 15.22 12.99 -7.01
CA MET A 1 14.40 12.05 -7.80
C MET A 1 14.91 10.61 -7.80
N ALA A 2 16.11 10.28 -8.32
CA ALA A 2 16.58 8.87 -8.45
C ALA A 2 16.46 8.03 -7.16
N GLY A 3 16.86 8.60 -6.02
CA GLY A 3 16.82 7.92 -4.71
C GLY A 3 15.43 7.52 -4.19
N TYR A 4 14.34 8.16 -4.64
CA TYR A 4 12.98 7.85 -4.15
C TYR A 4 12.40 6.63 -4.86
N LEU A 5 12.47 6.59 -6.19
CA LEU A 5 12.09 5.39 -6.94
C LEU A 5 13.06 4.24 -6.63
N ASP A 6 14.32 4.53 -6.29
CA ASP A 6 15.22 3.57 -5.66
C ASP A 6 14.70 2.94 -4.38
N TYR A 7 14.03 3.74 -3.55
CA TYR A 7 13.50 3.29 -2.28
C TYR A 7 12.14 2.55 -2.40
N TRP A 8 11.29 2.91 -3.37
CA TRP A 8 9.93 2.35 -3.50
C TRP A 8 9.78 1.28 -4.58
N CYS A 9 10.63 1.31 -5.61
CA CYS A 9 10.53 0.47 -6.80
C CYS A 9 11.91 -0.08 -7.12
N SER A 10 12.29 -1.26 -6.60
CA SER A 10 13.61 -1.84 -6.88
C SER A 10 13.89 -1.90 -8.39
N LEU A 11 15.07 -1.47 -8.83
CA LEU A 11 15.47 -1.51 -10.24
C LEU A 11 15.38 -2.94 -10.80
N ASP A 12 15.67 -3.95 -9.97
CA ASP A 12 15.62 -5.35 -10.34
C ASP A 12 14.20 -5.87 -10.63
N ILE A 13 13.18 -5.17 -10.11
CA ILE A 13 11.77 -5.57 -10.21
C ILE A 13 11.05 -4.74 -11.29
N THR A 14 11.30 -3.43 -11.32
CA THR A 14 10.62 -2.45 -12.19
C THR A 14 11.41 -2.14 -13.47
N GLY A 15 12.71 -2.43 -13.53
CA GLY A 15 13.55 -2.04 -14.66
C GLY A 15 13.71 -0.51 -14.82
N SER A 16 14.61 -0.10 -15.71
CA SER A 16 14.92 1.33 -15.90
C SER A 16 13.80 2.08 -16.63
N ALA A 17 13.27 1.52 -17.72
CA ALA A 17 12.28 2.21 -18.56
C ALA A 17 10.94 2.48 -17.84
N GLU A 18 10.51 1.60 -16.93
CA GLU A 18 9.28 1.81 -16.16
C GLU A 18 9.50 2.88 -15.08
N ARG A 19 10.68 2.92 -14.47
CA ARG A 19 11.04 3.98 -13.53
C ARG A 19 11.13 5.35 -14.19
N ASP A 20 11.69 5.43 -15.38
CA ASP A 20 11.73 6.68 -16.15
C ASP A 20 10.31 7.17 -16.45
N SER A 21 9.42 6.25 -16.82
CA SER A 21 8.00 6.55 -17.06
C SER A 21 7.29 7.01 -15.78
N LEU A 22 7.56 6.38 -14.64
CA LEU A 22 7.02 6.78 -13.33
C LEU A 22 7.55 8.14 -12.87
N THR A 23 8.84 8.41 -13.10
CA THR A 23 9.48 9.71 -12.78
C THR A 23 8.74 10.82 -13.51
N VAL A 24 8.53 10.65 -14.82
CA VAL A 24 7.87 11.63 -15.68
C VAL A 24 6.40 11.78 -15.29
N ALA A 25 5.71 10.69 -14.96
CA ALA A 25 4.33 10.74 -14.47
C ALA A 25 4.23 11.61 -13.20
N LEU A 26 5.12 11.40 -12.24
CA LEU A 26 5.13 12.15 -10.99
C LEU A 26 5.42 13.64 -11.22
N GLU A 27 6.41 13.96 -12.04
CA GLU A 27 6.81 15.34 -12.36
C GLU A 27 5.79 16.09 -13.22
N THR A 28 4.95 15.38 -13.98
CA THR A 28 3.90 15.99 -14.80
C THR A 28 2.56 16.11 -14.09
N GLU A 29 2.24 15.19 -13.17
CA GLU A 29 1.00 15.22 -12.40
C GLU A 29 1.06 16.10 -11.16
N PHE A 30 2.24 16.34 -10.58
CA PHE A 30 2.40 17.13 -9.36
C PHE A 30 3.33 18.32 -9.56
N GLU A 31 2.86 19.50 -9.15
CA GLU A 31 3.58 20.77 -9.27
C GLU A 31 4.80 20.86 -8.31
N ASP A 32 4.74 20.16 -7.17
CA ASP A 32 5.81 20.06 -6.17
C ASP A 32 5.97 18.60 -5.72
N VAL A 33 6.69 17.82 -6.53
CA VAL A 33 6.93 16.39 -6.31
C VAL A 33 7.70 16.14 -5.02
N ASP A 34 8.73 16.94 -4.75
CA ASP A 34 9.60 16.75 -3.59
C ASP A 34 8.81 16.89 -2.28
N ARG A 35 7.97 17.92 -2.18
CA ARG A 35 7.10 18.09 -1.01
C ARG A 35 6.06 16.98 -0.88
N MET A 36 5.47 16.54 -1.99
CA MET A 36 4.53 15.41 -1.97
C MET A 36 5.23 14.13 -1.49
N VAL A 37 6.44 13.86 -1.97
CA VAL A 37 7.28 12.74 -1.56
C VAL A 37 7.57 12.78 -0.06
N ASP A 38 7.97 13.94 0.47
CA ASP A 38 8.22 14.13 1.90
C ASP A 38 6.96 13.84 2.73
N CYS A 39 5.80 14.34 2.29
CA CYS A 39 4.53 14.03 2.95
C CYS A 39 4.22 12.52 2.98
N LEU A 40 4.50 11.79 1.90
CA LEU A 40 4.31 10.33 1.85
C LEU A 40 5.28 9.59 2.77
N ILE A 41 6.52 10.06 2.89
CA ILE A 41 7.49 9.51 3.85
C ILE A 41 7.00 9.73 5.27
N ASP A 42 6.53 10.93 5.60
CA ASP A 42 6.02 11.27 6.92
C ASP A 42 4.78 10.44 7.29
N GLU A 43 3.80 10.34 6.39
CA GLU A 43 2.62 9.50 6.61
C GLU A 43 3.00 8.03 6.74
N ARG A 44 3.99 7.53 6.00
CA ARG A 44 4.50 6.16 6.17
C ARG A 44 5.16 5.98 7.54
N GLN A 45 5.99 6.92 7.99
CA GLN A 45 6.63 6.85 9.30
C GLN A 45 5.60 6.90 10.42
N LYS A 46 4.62 7.80 10.32
CA LYS A 46 3.49 7.91 11.23
C LYS A 46 2.74 6.59 11.29
N ARG A 47 2.40 6.01 10.14
CA ARG A 47 1.73 4.71 10.08
C ARG A 47 2.56 3.59 10.71
N ARG A 48 3.88 3.56 10.48
CA ARG A 48 4.78 2.60 11.16
C ARG A 48 4.73 2.74 12.69
N ARG A 49 4.71 3.97 13.22
CA ARG A 49 4.60 4.22 14.67
C ARG A 49 3.24 3.76 15.21
N GLU A 50 2.15 4.05 14.51
CA GLU A 50 0.81 3.57 14.87
C GLU A 50 0.76 2.04 14.93
N ILE A 51 1.29 1.36 13.92
CA ILE A 51 1.39 -0.10 13.87
C ILE A 51 2.17 -0.64 15.07
N ALA A 52 3.33 -0.03 15.38
CA ALA A 52 4.12 -0.43 16.53
C ALA A 52 3.33 -0.32 17.84
N LEU A 53 2.59 0.79 18.03
CA LEU A 53 1.73 0.97 19.20
C LEU A 53 0.58 -0.05 19.27
N GLU A 54 -0.01 -0.42 18.14
CA GLU A 54 -1.05 -1.46 18.06
C GLU A 54 -0.49 -2.85 18.41
N LEU A 55 0.76 -3.14 18.05
CA LEU A 55 1.40 -4.45 18.28
C LEU A 55 1.78 -4.67 19.75
N VAL A 56 2.24 -3.65 20.46
CA VAL A 56 2.71 -3.74 21.86
C VAL A 56 1.75 -4.53 22.78
N PRO A 57 0.44 -4.20 22.88
CA PRO A 57 -0.46 -4.94 23.77
C PRO A 57 -0.74 -6.37 23.30
N ILE A 58 -0.74 -6.62 21.98
CA ILE A 58 -0.97 -7.95 21.41
C ILE A 58 0.24 -8.85 21.73
N GLU A 59 1.45 -8.35 21.47
CA GLU A 59 2.70 -9.04 21.75
C GLU A 59 2.84 -9.35 23.23
N ALA A 60 2.59 -8.38 24.12
CA ALA A 60 2.67 -8.58 25.57
C ALA A 60 1.75 -9.71 26.06
N GLY A 61 0.52 -9.79 25.53
CA GLY A 61 -0.41 -10.86 25.86
C GLY A 61 0.09 -12.24 25.41
N ILE A 62 0.59 -12.33 24.17
CA ILE A 62 1.12 -13.59 23.61
C ILE A 62 2.39 -14.02 24.35
N TYR A 63 3.31 -13.09 24.57
CA TYR A 63 4.57 -13.35 25.27
C TYR A 63 4.31 -13.88 26.68
N THR A 64 3.38 -13.27 27.42
CA THR A 64 2.98 -13.74 28.75
C THR A 64 2.42 -15.17 28.69
N SER A 65 1.57 -15.47 27.70
CA SER A 65 1.06 -16.83 27.49
C SER A 65 2.18 -17.83 27.24
N LEU A 66 3.12 -17.49 26.36
CA LEU A 66 4.27 -18.33 26.02
C LEU A 66 5.19 -18.56 27.22
N CYS A 67 5.41 -17.53 28.05
CA CYS A 67 6.19 -17.65 29.29
C CYS A 67 5.50 -18.58 30.30
N ASN A 68 4.18 -18.49 30.43
CA ASN A 68 3.41 -19.38 31.31
C ASN A 68 3.48 -20.83 30.81
N GLU A 69 3.35 -21.06 29.50
CA GLU A 69 3.50 -22.39 28.89
C GLU A 69 4.89 -22.97 29.11
N ALA A 70 5.94 -22.15 28.93
CA ALA A 70 7.33 -22.56 29.17
C ALA A 70 7.57 -22.93 30.64
N SER A 71 7.08 -22.10 31.56
CA SER A 71 7.14 -22.33 33.01
C SER A 71 6.45 -23.63 33.40
N ASN A 72 5.24 -23.88 32.87
CA ASN A 72 4.47 -25.09 33.14
C ASN A 72 5.16 -26.36 32.62
N ARG A 73 6.01 -26.24 31.59
CA ARG A 73 6.83 -27.32 31.06
C ARG A 73 8.17 -27.48 31.79
N GLY A 74 8.43 -26.67 32.82
CA GLY A 74 9.67 -26.70 33.60
C GLY A 74 10.89 -26.17 32.83
N LEU A 75 10.68 -25.33 31.80
CA LEU A 75 11.79 -24.74 31.06
C LEU A 75 12.46 -23.64 31.88
N ILE A 76 13.79 -23.61 31.83
CA ILE A 76 14.61 -22.56 32.47
C ILE A 76 14.72 -21.38 31.51
N PHE A 77 14.40 -20.18 31.98
CA PHE A 77 14.54 -18.94 31.19
C PHE A 77 15.99 -18.55 31.02
N THR A 78 16.59 -18.99 29.92
CA THR A 78 17.85 -18.45 29.43
C THR A 78 17.59 -17.21 28.57
N PRO A 79 18.59 -16.32 28.40
CA PRO A 79 18.45 -15.16 27.50
C PRO A 79 18.05 -15.55 26.08
N GLN A 80 18.62 -16.63 25.56
CA GLN A 80 18.31 -17.19 24.23
C GLN A 80 16.87 -17.68 24.12
N LEU A 81 16.31 -18.24 25.21
CA LEU A 81 14.91 -18.65 25.23
C LEU A 81 14.01 -17.42 25.26
N GLN A 82 14.33 -16.41 26.08
CA GLN A 82 13.55 -15.16 26.14
C GLN A 82 13.50 -14.46 24.79
N GLU A 83 14.63 -14.33 24.09
CA GLU A 83 14.69 -13.76 22.75
C GLU A 83 13.80 -14.53 21.77
N LYS A 84 13.90 -15.87 21.73
CA LYS A 84 13.02 -16.70 20.89
C LYS A 84 11.54 -16.55 21.22
N LEU A 85 11.19 -16.43 22.50
CA LEU A 85 9.81 -16.22 22.93
C LEU A 85 9.30 -14.84 22.50
N HIS A 86 10.13 -13.81 22.57
CA HIS A 86 9.83 -12.48 22.05
C HIS A 86 9.63 -12.49 20.54
N ASP A 87 10.56 -13.06 19.77
CA ASP A 87 10.45 -13.15 18.31
C ASP A 87 9.17 -13.91 17.90
N THR A 88 8.87 -15.01 18.59
CA THR A 88 7.66 -15.79 18.35
C THR A 88 6.41 -14.99 18.70
N ALA A 89 6.41 -14.25 19.81
CA ALA A 89 5.30 -13.40 20.21
C ALA A 89 5.07 -12.28 19.20
N HIS A 90 6.15 -11.65 18.73
CA HIS A 90 6.13 -10.58 17.74
C HIS A 90 5.57 -11.06 16.40
N ALA A 91 6.07 -12.19 15.89
CA ALA A 91 5.58 -12.79 14.64
C ALA A 91 4.09 -13.13 14.71
N LYS A 92 3.63 -13.70 15.84
CA LYS A 92 2.20 -13.98 16.04
C LYS A 92 1.38 -12.70 16.18
N ALA A 93 1.91 -11.66 16.83
CA ALA A 93 1.23 -10.38 16.98
C ALA A 93 0.97 -9.71 15.62
N ILE A 94 1.94 -9.79 14.69
CA ILE A 94 1.77 -9.32 13.31
C ILE A 94 0.61 -10.03 12.63
N VAL A 95 0.57 -11.36 12.67
CA VAL A 95 -0.51 -12.15 12.03
C VAL A 95 -1.89 -11.77 12.58
N ILE A 96 -2.03 -11.70 13.91
CA ILE A 96 -3.30 -11.33 14.55
C ILE A 96 -3.74 -9.91 14.15
N ARG A 97 -2.78 -8.97 14.10
CA ARG A 97 -3.07 -7.59 13.68
C ARG A 97 -3.56 -7.57 12.23
N GLU A 98 -2.89 -8.27 11.33
CA GLU A 98 -3.27 -8.36 9.92
C GLU A 98 -4.65 -8.98 9.72
N GLU A 99 -4.97 -10.04 10.45
CA GLU A 99 -6.30 -10.66 10.44
C GLU A 99 -7.38 -9.67 10.88
N ARG A 100 -7.16 -8.92 11.97
CA ARG A 100 -8.08 -7.88 12.44
C ARG A 100 -8.26 -6.76 11.41
N GLU A 101 -7.19 -6.34 10.76
CA GLU A 101 -7.22 -5.31 9.72
C GLU A 101 -8.02 -5.78 8.49
N GLN A 102 -7.83 -7.03 8.07
CA GLN A 102 -8.61 -7.66 7.00
C GLN A 102 -10.08 -7.82 7.36
N GLU A 103 -10.40 -8.25 8.57
CA GLU A 103 -11.78 -8.34 9.05
C GLU A 103 -12.46 -6.97 9.06
N GLY A 104 -11.78 -5.94 9.56
CA GLY A 104 -12.25 -4.57 9.52
C GLY A 104 -12.49 -4.07 8.09
N ALA A 105 -11.58 -4.38 7.16
CA ALA A 105 -11.75 -4.05 5.75
C ALA A 105 -12.97 -4.76 5.13
N ARG A 106 -13.15 -6.05 5.42
CA ARG A 106 -14.32 -6.83 4.98
C ARG A 106 -15.62 -6.26 5.55
N ALA A 107 -15.64 -5.87 6.82
CA ALA A 107 -16.80 -5.26 7.46
C ALA A 107 -17.18 -3.93 6.80
N ARG A 108 -16.20 -3.05 6.55
CA ARG A 108 -16.40 -1.79 5.81
C ARG A 108 -16.94 -2.02 4.40
N MET A 109 -16.42 -3.03 3.69
CA MET A 109 -16.90 -3.39 2.36
C MET A 109 -18.35 -3.88 2.38
N ARG A 110 -18.71 -4.74 3.33
CA ARG A 110 -20.10 -5.20 3.51
C ARG A 110 -21.05 -4.06 3.86
N ALA A 111 -20.63 -3.12 4.71
CA ALA A 111 -21.42 -1.93 5.04
C ALA A 111 -21.72 -1.09 3.79
N ARG A 112 -20.70 -0.79 2.98
CA ARG A 112 -20.88 -0.07 1.71
C ARG A 112 -21.78 -0.80 0.72
N GLN A 113 -21.71 -2.14 0.67
CA GLN A 113 -22.61 -2.93 -0.17
C GLN A 113 -24.06 -2.79 0.27
N ARG A 114 -24.32 -2.89 1.58
CA ARG A 114 -25.67 -2.72 2.14
C ARG A 114 -26.23 -1.32 1.88
N GLU A 115 -25.42 -0.27 2.03
CA GLU A 115 -25.84 1.10 1.70
C GLU A 115 -26.24 1.22 0.22
N ARG A 116 -25.42 0.69 -0.69
CA ARG A 116 -25.72 0.69 -2.14
C ARG A 116 -26.96 -0.12 -2.48
N GLU A 117 -27.17 -1.26 -1.80
CA GLU A 117 -28.38 -2.08 -1.97
C GLU A 117 -29.63 -1.36 -1.46
N ALA A 118 -29.54 -0.70 -0.30
CA ALA A 118 -30.61 0.12 0.26
C ALA A 118 -30.95 1.29 -0.67
N GLU A 119 -29.93 1.99 -1.19
CA GLU A 119 -30.10 3.07 -2.15
C GLU A 119 -30.78 2.57 -3.44
N ARG A 120 -30.36 1.42 -3.98
CA ARG A 120 -31.00 0.80 -5.15
C ARG A 120 -32.46 0.43 -4.88
N LEU A 121 -32.77 -0.12 -3.70
CA LEU A 121 -34.13 -0.46 -3.31
C LEU A 121 -34.99 0.81 -3.22
N GLN A 122 -34.47 1.88 -2.61
CA GLN A 122 -35.15 3.16 -2.48
C GLN A 122 -35.43 3.79 -3.85
N ARG A 123 -34.48 3.74 -4.79
CA ARG A 123 -34.69 4.21 -6.17
C ARG A 123 -35.75 3.39 -6.92
N ARG A 124 -35.79 2.06 -6.74
CA ARG A 124 -36.87 1.21 -7.28
C ARG A 124 -38.24 1.59 -6.74
N LEU A 125 -38.34 1.80 -5.43
CA LEU A 125 -39.58 2.21 -4.77
C LEU A 125 -40.06 3.59 -5.27
N ASN A 126 -39.12 4.49 -5.58
CA ASN A 126 -39.39 5.80 -6.16
C ASN A 126 -39.67 5.76 -7.68
N GLY A 127 -39.68 4.58 -8.31
CA GLY A 127 -39.96 4.41 -9.74
C GLY A 127 -38.83 4.86 -10.67
N GLU A 128 -37.65 5.17 -10.15
CA GLU A 128 -36.50 5.53 -10.97
C GLU A 128 -35.93 4.31 -11.69
N LYS A 129 -35.72 4.43 -13.01
CA LYS A 129 -35.05 3.39 -13.79
C LYS A 129 -33.62 3.24 -13.29
N ILE A 130 -33.29 2.09 -12.71
CA ILE A 130 -31.90 1.73 -12.43
C ILE A 130 -31.19 1.58 -13.77
N ARG A 131 -30.40 2.58 -14.16
CA ARG A 131 -29.30 2.36 -15.08
C ARG A 131 -28.28 1.52 -14.32
N ASP A 132 -28.29 0.21 -14.59
CA ASP A 132 -27.09 -0.59 -14.40
C ASP A 132 -26.07 0.02 -15.36
N SER A 133 -25.26 0.96 -14.85
CA SER A 133 -24.09 1.42 -15.57
C SER A 133 -23.30 0.16 -15.89
N PRO A 134 -22.94 -0.10 -17.16
CA PRO A 134 -22.15 -1.28 -17.48
C PRO A 134 -20.93 -1.23 -16.58
N ARG A 135 -20.73 -2.26 -15.74
CA ARG A 135 -19.41 -2.50 -15.18
C ARG A 135 -18.48 -2.49 -16.38
N GLU A 136 -17.60 -1.50 -16.50
CA GLU A 136 -16.57 -1.51 -17.53
C GLU A 136 -15.92 -2.89 -17.45
N ARG A 137 -16.01 -3.63 -18.56
CA ARG A 137 -15.53 -5.00 -18.57
C ARG A 137 -14.04 -4.94 -18.22
N PRO A 138 -13.49 -5.89 -17.46
CA PRO A 138 -12.06 -5.92 -17.13
C PRO A 138 -11.14 -5.74 -18.35
N GLU A 139 -11.59 -6.19 -19.52
CA GLU A 139 -10.91 -6.04 -20.80
C GLU A 139 -10.87 -4.59 -21.33
N GLN A 140 -11.88 -3.78 -21.03
CA GLN A 140 -11.94 -2.36 -21.42
C GLN A 140 -11.04 -1.51 -20.53
N THR A 141 -11.02 -1.77 -19.22
CA THR A 141 -10.04 -1.15 -18.31
C THR A 141 -8.63 -1.56 -18.67
N TYR A 142 -8.37 -2.85 -18.95
CA TYR A 142 -7.05 -3.32 -19.38
C TYR A 142 -6.54 -2.61 -20.66
N LYS A 143 -7.39 -2.48 -21.68
CA LYS A 143 -7.03 -1.77 -22.93
C LYS A 143 -6.83 -0.27 -22.71
N ALA A 144 -7.58 0.34 -21.79
CA ALA A 144 -7.39 1.74 -21.44
C ALA A 144 -6.06 1.93 -20.71
N ASP A 145 -5.71 1.04 -19.79
CA ASP A 145 -4.44 1.04 -19.05
C ASP A 145 -3.24 0.81 -19.98
N GLU A 146 -3.34 -0.11 -20.94
CA GLU A 146 -2.28 -0.36 -21.93
C GLU A 146 -2.02 0.87 -22.80
N ARG A 147 -3.08 1.55 -23.26
CA ARG A 147 -2.96 2.81 -24.01
C ARG A 147 -2.32 3.91 -23.17
N ARG A 148 -2.71 4.01 -21.90
CA ARG A 148 -2.18 4.99 -20.95
C ARG A 148 -0.68 4.76 -20.72
N HIS A 149 -0.27 3.51 -20.56
CA HIS A 149 1.13 3.12 -20.41
C HIS A 149 1.97 3.49 -21.64
N LEU A 150 1.47 3.22 -22.85
CA LEU A 150 2.15 3.59 -24.09
C LEU A 150 2.30 5.12 -24.23
N GLN A 151 1.29 5.88 -23.84
CA GLN A 151 1.34 7.35 -23.86
C GLN A 151 2.36 7.89 -22.86
N LEU A 152 2.37 7.36 -21.63
CA LEU A 152 3.33 7.72 -20.59
C LEU A 152 4.77 7.45 -21.03
N ARG A 153 5.01 6.29 -21.65
CA ARG A 153 6.34 5.95 -22.18
C ARG A 153 6.80 6.96 -23.25
N ALA A 154 5.93 7.30 -24.20
CA ALA A 154 6.26 8.28 -25.23
C ALA A 154 6.53 9.68 -24.64
N GLN A 155 5.77 10.07 -23.60
CA GLN A 155 6.01 11.31 -22.86
C GLN A 155 7.35 11.28 -22.12
N ALA A 156 7.70 10.15 -21.51
CA ALA A 156 8.96 9.97 -20.80
C ALA A 156 10.16 10.07 -21.73
N GLU A 157 10.12 9.39 -22.88
CA GLU A 157 11.16 9.48 -23.92
C GLU A 157 11.35 10.93 -24.38
N LEU A 158 10.26 11.68 -24.61
CA LEU A 158 10.34 13.09 -25.00
C LEU A 158 10.84 14.01 -23.88
N PHE A 159 10.49 13.73 -22.64
CA PHE A 159 10.90 14.52 -21.49
C PHE A 159 12.40 14.36 -21.21
N LEU A 160 12.89 13.13 -21.18
CA LEU A 160 14.32 12.84 -21.02
C LEU A 160 15.14 13.46 -22.16
N LEU A 161 14.67 13.31 -23.40
CA LEU A 161 15.35 13.92 -24.55
C LEU A 161 15.41 15.46 -24.46
N LYS A 162 14.40 16.11 -23.87
CA LYS A 162 14.43 17.56 -23.60
C LYS A 162 15.37 17.92 -22.45
N GLN A 163 15.50 17.09 -21.43
CA GLN A 163 16.49 17.29 -20.37
C GLN A 163 17.92 17.16 -20.90
N ASP A 164 18.20 16.11 -21.68
CA ASP A 164 19.51 15.89 -22.29
C ASP A 164 19.89 17.04 -23.23
N LEU A 165 18.95 17.52 -24.05
CA LEU A 165 19.18 18.68 -24.93
C LEU A 165 19.39 20.00 -24.17
N ARG A 166 18.76 20.17 -22.99
CA ARG A 166 19.03 21.33 -22.12
C ARG A 166 20.41 21.23 -21.47
N ALA A 167 20.78 20.06 -20.99
CA ALA A 167 22.10 19.82 -20.38
C ALA A 167 23.26 20.02 -21.39
N LEU A 168 23.03 19.68 -22.66
CA LEU A 168 24.00 19.91 -23.76
C LEU A 168 24.04 21.36 -24.28
N GLY A 169 23.09 22.21 -23.89
CA GLY A 169 23.01 23.62 -24.29
C GLY A 169 23.52 24.61 -23.23
N GLU A 170 23.96 24.12 -22.06
CA GLU A 170 24.52 24.90 -20.95
C GLU A 170 26.05 24.79 -20.85
N GLU A 171 26.74 24.24 -21.88
CA GLU A 171 28.19 24.37 -22.11
C GLU A 171 28.52 25.56 -23.03
#